data_AF-A0A930DCG4-F1
#
_entry.id   AF-A0A930DCG4-F1
#
_cell.length_a   1.000
_cell.length_b   1.000
_cell.length_c   1.000
_cell.angle_alpha   90.00
_cell.angle_beta   90.00
_cell.angle_gamma   90.00
#
_symmetry.space_group_name_H-M   'P 1'
#
loop_
_entity.id
_entity.type
_entity.pdbx_description
1 polymer ?
#
loop_
_entity_poly.entity_id
_entity_poly.type
_entity_poly.pdbx_seq_one_letter_code
_entity_poly.pdbx_strand_id
1 'polypeptide(L)'
;MAEPILDYDSFFEGAKSALLELDTLSTEEERLRAEGDRVTKAIEAEKKATEGRIAETTSKRLKEITSTYDAEIKKAEDIRKSLEAKKGKAKSKKVSERIADETKELHDHIANTKSEIKSEIKKEKLPGFCGGRLYHTFYFPHKFFDFVKIVLAVLVIFLAIPMVIYKLIPNHRTIYLPFICFAVIILIGGLYVLIGNLTKARHRDSLLKIRAMRDTIDNDFKRIKLITKEINNDSSEEKYDLGAFDAEIEEANINVQSIKDKKTAAVSEFENSTKKIIADEITDNSREKLESLNNELEVTKQSLGSIASRRSEINLDISDKYESYLGRDFLQPSKIEALQKLISDKEAANLSEAIDLYQRRQNG
;
A
#
# COMPACT_ATOMS: atom_id res chain seq x y z
N MET A 1 -66.69 -30.36 -50.48
CA MET A 1 -67.60 -31.47 -50.11
C MET A 1 -66.70 -32.63 -49.79
N ALA A 2 -66.85 -33.25 -48.62
CA ALA A 2 -66.02 -34.39 -48.22
C ALA A 2 -66.35 -35.58 -49.14
N GLU A 3 -65.33 -36.22 -49.71
CA GLU A 3 -65.51 -37.39 -50.59
C GLU A 3 -65.87 -38.64 -49.76
N PRO A 4 -66.72 -39.54 -50.26
CA PRO A 4 -67.07 -40.75 -49.53
C PRO A 4 -65.84 -41.65 -49.33
N ILE A 5 -65.63 -42.14 -48.10
CA ILE A 5 -64.54 -43.08 -47.78
C ILE A 5 -64.85 -44.42 -48.45
N LEU A 6 -64.00 -44.83 -49.40
CA LEU A 6 -64.17 -46.06 -50.20
C LEU A 6 -63.47 -47.28 -49.57
N ASP A 7 -62.40 -47.04 -48.81
CA ASP A 7 -61.62 -48.06 -48.11
C ASP A 7 -61.26 -47.56 -46.70
N TYR A 8 -61.93 -48.12 -45.69
CA TYR A 8 -61.75 -47.74 -44.29
C TYR A 8 -60.40 -48.21 -43.74
N ASP A 9 -59.87 -49.35 -44.17
CA ASP A 9 -58.60 -49.87 -43.65
C ASP A 9 -57.45 -48.95 -44.09
N SER A 10 -57.38 -48.62 -45.39
CA SER A 10 -56.40 -47.66 -45.91
C SER A 10 -56.54 -46.26 -45.27
N PHE A 11 -57.76 -45.83 -44.97
CA PHE A 11 -58.03 -44.55 -44.31
C PHE A 11 -57.46 -44.53 -42.88
N PHE A 12 -57.74 -45.55 -42.07
CA PHE A 12 -57.27 -45.62 -40.69
C PHE A 12 -55.76 -45.85 -40.59
N GLU A 13 -55.18 -46.69 -41.45
CA GLU A 13 -53.71 -46.86 -41.51
C GLU A 13 -53.01 -45.56 -41.93
N GLY A 14 -53.55 -44.84 -42.91
CA GLY A 14 -53.04 -43.54 -43.31
C GLY A 14 -53.08 -42.52 -42.18
N ALA A 15 -54.19 -42.44 -41.43
CA ALA A 15 -54.33 -41.55 -40.28
C ALA A 15 -53.35 -41.89 -39.15
N LYS A 16 -53.17 -43.18 -38.82
CA LYS A 16 -52.19 -43.61 -37.81
C LYS A 16 -50.75 -43.30 -38.24
N SER A 17 -50.41 -43.55 -39.51
CA SER A 17 -49.08 -43.26 -40.05
C SER A 17 -48.76 -41.76 -40.02
N ALA A 18 -49.72 -40.91 -40.40
CA ALA A 18 -49.55 -39.46 -40.39
C ALA A 18 -49.39 -38.92 -38.95
N LEU A 19 -50.16 -39.44 -37.99
CA LEU A 19 -50.02 -39.07 -36.57
C LEU A 19 -48.67 -39.52 -35.98
N LEU A 20 -48.18 -40.70 -36.37
CA LEU A 20 -46.85 -41.16 -35.96
C LEU A 20 -45.75 -40.28 -36.56
N GLU A 21 -45.83 -39.94 -37.85
CA GLU A 21 -44.90 -39.01 -38.50
C GLU A 21 -44.92 -37.65 -37.79
N LEU A 22 -46.11 -37.11 -37.46
CA LEU A 22 -46.26 -35.85 -36.74
C LEU A 22 -45.57 -35.88 -35.36
N ASP A 23 -45.77 -36.95 -34.59
CA ASP A 23 -45.16 -37.12 -33.26
C ASP A 23 -43.63 -37.21 -33.33
N THR A 24 -43.11 -37.99 -34.29
CA THR A 24 -41.66 -38.09 -34.51
C THR A 24 -41.04 -36.75 -34.90
N LEU A 25 -41.69 -36.00 -35.80
CA LEU A 25 -41.26 -34.67 -36.20
C LEU A 25 -41.34 -33.66 -35.05
N SER A 26 -42.37 -33.75 -34.20
CA SER A 26 -42.51 -32.89 -33.02
C SER A 26 -41.39 -33.12 -32.01
N THR A 27 -41.07 -34.39 -31.75
CA THR A 27 -39.96 -34.77 -30.85
C THR A 27 -38.61 -34.30 -31.40
N GLU A 28 -38.38 -34.47 -32.70
CA GLU A 28 -37.15 -34.02 -33.35
C GLU A 28 -37.02 -32.48 -33.36
N GLU A 29 -38.13 -31.75 -33.55
CA GLU A 29 -38.14 -30.29 -33.44
C GLU A 29 -37.73 -29.81 -32.05
N GLU A 30 -38.25 -30.43 -30.98
CA GLU A 30 -37.86 -30.11 -29.60
C GLU A 30 -36.37 -30.42 -29.36
N ARG A 31 -35.87 -31.54 -29.87
CA ARG A 31 -34.46 -31.93 -29.79
C ARG A 31 -33.56 -30.88 -30.47
N LEU A 32 -33.90 -30.47 -31.70
CA LEU A 32 -33.15 -29.48 -32.47
C LEU A 32 -33.22 -28.08 -31.84
N ARG A 33 -34.34 -27.70 -31.22
CA ARG A 33 -34.42 -26.46 -30.43
C ARG A 33 -33.47 -26.48 -29.24
N ALA A 34 -33.49 -27.57 -28.47
CA ALA A 34 -32.59 -27.72 -27.32
C ALA A 34 -31.11 -27.72 -27.74
N GLU A 35 -30.79 -28.35 -28.88
CA GLU A 35 -29.45 -28.33 -29.49
C GLU A 35 -29.04 -26.92 -29.92
N GLY A 36 -29.91 -26.18 -30.61
CA GLY A 36 -29.67 -24.79 -31.00
C GLY A 36 -29.41 -23.87 -29.81
N ASP A 37 -30.18 -24.02 -28.73
CA ASP A 37 -29.98 -23.28 -27.48
C ASP A 37 -28.64 -23.63 -26.82
N ARG A 38 -28.25 -24.92 -26.83
CA ARG A 38 -26.98 -25.40 -26.29
C ARG A 38 -25.80 -24.79 -27.06
N VAL A 39 -25.84 -24.82 -28.39
CA VAL A 39 -24.78 -24.27 -29.25
C VAL A 39 -24.70 -22.75 -29.10
N THR A 40 -25.84 -22.06 -29.02
CA THR A 40 -25.88 -20.61 -28.77
C THR A 40 -25.19 -20.25 -27.45
N LYS A 41 -25.50 -20.98 -26.37
CA LYS A 41 -24.81 -20.80 -25.07
C LYS A 41 -23.32 -21.10 -25.15
N ALA A 42 -22.90 -22.08 -25.95
CA ALA A 42 -21.49 -22.40 -26.16
C ALA A 42 -20.75 -21.27 -26.89
N ILE A 43 -21.38 -20.64 -27.89
CA ILE A 43 -20.82 -19.46 -28.59
C ILE A 43 -20.65 -18.29 -27.62
N GLU A 44 -21.66 -17.99 -26.81
CA GLU A 44 -21.58 -16.93 -25.80
C GLU A 44 -20.48 -17.20 -24.76
N ALA A 45 -20.39 -18.44 -24.28
CA ALA A 45 -19.36 -18.84 -23.34
C ALA A 45 -17.96 -18.70 -23.93
N GLU A 46 -17.75 -19.10 -25.19
CA GLU A 46 -16.44 -18.98 -25.87
C GLU A 46 -16.06 -17.52 -26.13
N LYS A 47 -17.01 -16.66 -26.52
CA LYS A 47 -16.78 -15.22 -26.66
C LYS A 47 -16.36 -14.60 -25.33
N LYS A 48 -17.09 -14.89 -24.26
CA LYS A 48 -16.77 -14.41 -22.91
C LYS A 48 -15.42 -14.93 -22.41
N ALA A 49 -15.09 -16.19 -22.69
CA ALA A 49 -13.79 -16.78 -22.35
C ALA A 49 -12.65 -16.12 -23.12
N THR A 50 -12.87 -15.75 -24.39
CA THR A 50 -11.90 -15.01 -25.21
C THR A 50 -11.67 -13.61 -24.64
N GLU A 51 -12.73 -12.85 -24.36
CA GLU A 51 -12.64 -11.54 -23.73
C GLU A 51 -11.93 -11.59 -22.36
N GLY A 52 -12.24 -12.61 -21.55
CA GLY A 52 -11.60 -12.85 -20.27
C GLY A 52 -10.08 -13.08 -20.40
N ARG A 53 -9.65 -13.91 -21.36
CA ARG A 53 -8.23 -14.15 -21.65
C ARG A 53 -7.51 -12.88 -22.11
N ILE A 54 -8.15 -12.05 -22.93
CA ILE A 54 -7.60 -10.76 -23.37
C ILE A 54 -7.39 -9.83 -22.16
N ALA A 55 -8.42 -9.66 -21.34
CA ALA A 55 -8.37 -8.80 -20.16
C ALA A 55 -7.28 -9.26 -19.17
N GLU A 56 -7.26 -10.55 -18.83
CA GLU A 56 -6.25 -11.12 -17.94
C GLU A 56 -4.82 -10.94 -18.49
N THR A 57 -4.59 -11.29 -19.75
CA THR A 57 -3.26 -11.24 -20.37
C THR A 57 -2.74 -9.80 -20.47
N THR A 58 -3.58 -8.87 -20.92
CA THR A 58 -3.19 -7.46 -21.07
C THR A 58 -2.95 -6.80 -19.72
N SER A 59 -3.79 -7.08 -18.72
CA SER A 59 -3.61 -6.58 -17.35
C SER A 59 -2.32 -7.12 -16.72
N LYS A 60 -2.06 -8.42 -16.86
CA LYS A 60 -0.84 -9.06 -16.36
C LYS A 60 0.41 -8.47 -16.99
N ARG A 61 0.47 -8.36 -18.32
CA ARG A 61 1.63 -7.82 -19.04
C ARG A 61 1.86 -6.34 -18.70
N LEU A 62 0.81 -5.52 -18.61
CA LEU A 62 0.93 -4.13 -18.18
C LEU A 62 1.53 -4.02 -16.77
N LYS A 63 1.09 -4.88 -15.84
CA LYS A 63 1.61 -4.94 -14.47
C LYS A 63 3.09 -5.34 -14.44
N GLU A 64 3.49 -6.31 -15.25
CA GLU A 64 4.90 -6.74 -15.37
C GLU A 64 5.80 -5.62 -15.92
N ILE A 65 5.35 -4.91 -16.96
CA ILE A 65 6.05 -3.74 -17.52
C ILE A 65 6.21 -2.66 -16.43
N THR A 66 5.10 -2.28 -15.81
CA THR A 66 5.06 -1.24 -14.77
C THR A 66 5.96 -1.60 -13.59
N SER A 67 5.89 -2.84 -13.11
CA SER A 67 6.70 -3.35 -11.99
C SER A 67 8.20 -3.32 -12.29
N THR A 68 8.59 -3.61 -13.53
CA THR A 68 10.01 -3.58 -13.93
C THR A 68 10.54 -2.15 -13.88
N TYR A 69 9.80 -1.19 -14.46
CA TYR A 69 10.19 0.21 -14.40
C TYR A 69 10.18 0.77 -12.98
N ASP A 70 9.20 0.41 -12.15
CA ASP A 70 9.15 0.86 -10.75
C ASP A 70 10.34 0.36 -9.93
N ALA A 71 10.80 -0.87 -10.18
CA ALA A 71 12.01 -1.39 -9.55
C ALA A 71 13.27 -0.59 -9.96
N GLU A 72 13.41 -0.25 -11.24
CA GLU A 72 14.54 0.55 -11.74
C GLU A 72 14.48 2.01 -11.26
N ILE A 73 13.29 2.63 -11.21
CA ILE A 73 13.09 3.96 -10.63
C ILE A 73 13.54 3.95 -9.16
N LYS A 74 13.13 2.94 -8.39
CA LYS A 74 13.52 2.83 -6.98
C LYS A 74 15.04 2.73 -6.82
N LYS A 75 15.71 1.90 -7.62
CA LYS A 75 17.18 1.80 -7.60
C LYS A 75 17.85 3.14 -7.91
N ALA A 76 17.37 3.85 -8.94
CA ALA A 76 17.90 5.16 -9.31
C ALA A 76 17.64 6.21 -8.22
N GLU A 77 16.47 6.21 -7.59
CA GLU A 77 16.14 7.09 -6.45
C GLU A 77 17.00 6.78 -5.22
N ASP A 78 17.31 5.51 -4.96
CA ASP A 78 18.19 5.11 -3.86
C ASP A 78 19.64 5.56 -4.09
N ILE A 79 20.12 5.50 -5.34
CA ILE A 79 21.43 6.07 -5.72
C ILE A 79 21.43 7.59 -5.47
N ARG A 80 20.41 8.30 -5.93
CA ARG A 80 20.27 9.75 -5.69
C ARG A 80 20.29 10.09 -4.20
N LYS A 81 19.51 9.40 -3.38
CA LYS A 81 19.49 9.60 -1.91
C LYS A 81 20.85 9.30 -1.28
N SER A 82 21.56 8.29 -1.77
CA SER A 82 22.91 7.96 -1.31
C SER A 82 23.90 9.10 -1.61
N LEU A 83 23.80 9.73 -2.79
CA LEU A 83 24.60 10.90 -3.15
C LEU A 83 24.26 12.11 -2.27
N GLU A 84 22.97 12.41 -2.05
CA GLU A 84 22.53 13.45 -1.11
C GLU A 84 23.08 13.21 0.31
N ALA A 85 23.06 11.97 0.78
CA ALA A 85 23.61 11.61 2.08
C ALA A 85 25.14 11.78 2.14
N LYS A 86 25.85 11.44 1.05
CA LYS A 86 27.31 11.69 0.94
C LYS A 86 27.60 13.19 0.95
N LYS A 87 26.85 14.00 0.21
CA LYS A 87 26.95 15.47 0.22
C LYS A 87 26.73 16.02 1.63
N GLY A 88 25.68 15.57 2.33
CA GLY A 88 25.40 15.99 3.70
C GLY A 88 26.52 15.66 4.68
N LYS A 89 27.13 14.47 4.56
CA LYS A 89 28.32 14.10 5.36
C LYS A 89 29.53 14.96 5.04
N ALA A 90 29.80 15.20 3.75
CA ALA A 90 30.90 16.05 3.31
C ALA A 90 30.73 17.49 3.83
N LYS A 91 29.52 18.05 3.74
CA LYS A 91 29.17 19.35 4.30
C LYS A 91 29.41 19.39 5.81
N SER A 92 28.88 18.42 6.56
CA SER A 92 29.06 18.37 8.02
C SER A 92 30.54 18.31 8.43
N LYS A 93 31.36 17.54 7.67
CA LYS A 93 32.80 17.49 7.88
C LYS A 93 33.45 18.85 7.65
N LYS A 94 33.15 19.51 6.52
CA LYS A 94 33.68 20.84 6.18
C LYS A 94 33.27 21.93 7.18
N VAL A 95 32.03 21.88 7.66
CA VAL A 95 31.51 22.75 8.74
C VAL A 95 32.32 22.56 10.02
N SER A 96 32.59 21.30 10.40
CA SER A 96 33.41 21.00 11.58
C SER A 96 34.87 21.47 11.41
N GLU A 97 35.45 21.31 10.22
CA GLU A 97 36.80 21.78 9.90
C GLU A 97 36.87 23.32 10.02
N ARG A 98 35.86 24.03 9.50
CA ARG A 98 35.75 25.49 9.59
C ARG A 98 35.60 25.98 11.03
N ILE A 99 34.77 25.33 11.84
CA ILE A 99 34.65 25.66 13.27
C ILE A 99 36.00 25.47 13.97
N ALA A 100 36.71 24.37 13.69
CA ALA A 100 38.01 24.11 14.29
C ALA A 100 39.05 25.16 13.88
N ASP A 101 39.06 25.59 12.63
CA ASP A 101 39.98 26.60 12.10
C ASP A 101 39.66 28.01 12.63
N GLU A 102 38.41 28.48 12.50
CA GLU A 102 37.98 29.82 12.95
C GLU A 102 38.05 29.99 14.48
N THR A 103 37.99 28.89 15.25
CA THR A 103 38.11 28.93 16.71
C THR A 103 39.51 28.59 17.22
N LYS A 104 40.47 28.29 16.33
CA LYS A 104 41.81 27.85 16.71
C LYS A 104 42.54 28.87 17.58
N GLU A 105 42.55 30.14 17.13
CA GLU A 105 43.21 31.23 17.88
C GLU A 105 42.60 31.43 19.27
N LEU A 106 41.27 31.27 19.41
CA LEU A 106 40.60 31.34 20.71
C LEU A 106 40.99 30.17 21.62
N HIS A 107 41.15 28.96 21.07
CA HIS A 107 41.63 27.82 21.83
C HIS A 107 43.10 28.00 22.27
N ASP A 108 43.96 28.49 21.40
CA ASP A 108 45.36 28.80 21.70
C ASP A 108 45.46 29.91 22.75
N HIS A 109 44.64 30.96 22.62
CA HIS A 109 44.56 32.03 23.62
C HIS A 109 44.12 31.50 24.99
N ILE A 110 43.07 30.66 25.05
CA ILE A 110 42.64 30.00 26.30
C ILE A 110 43.75 29.15 26.90
N ALA A 111 44.49 28.39 26.09
CA ALA A 111 45.61 27.56 26.55
C ALA A 111 46.74 28.42 27.15
N ASN A 112 47.10 29.50 26.46
CA ASN A 112 48.10 30.47 26.90
C ASN A 112 47.66 31.17 28.20
N THR A 113 46.43 31.69 28.28
CA THR A 113 45.91 32.33 29.50
C THR A 113 45.86 31.36 30.68
N LYS A 114 45.56 30.08 30.47
CA LYS A 114 45.65 29.05 31.53
C LYS A 114 47.08 28.85 32.02
N SER A 115 48.05 28.89 31.10
CA SER A 115 49.48 28.81 31.44
C SER A 115 49.94 30.05 32.23
N GLU A 116 49.50 31.25 31.82
CA GLU A 116 49.75 32.50 32.53
C GLU A 116 49.19 32.48 33.95
N ILE A 117 47.94 32.01 34.13
CA ILE A 117 47.35 31.80 35.47
C ILE A 117 48.25 30.89 36.32
N LYS A 118 48.72 29.77 35.76
CA LYS A 118 49.60 28.83 36.48
C LYS A 118 50.94 29.47 36.84
N SER A 119 51.49 30.29 35.96
CA SER A 119 52.74 31.03 36.18
C SER A 119 52.58 32.08 37.29
N GLU A 120 51.50 32.86 37.26
CA GLU A 120 51.19 33.90 38.25
C GLU A 120 51.02 33.29 39.66
N ILE A 121 50.35 32.14 39.76
CA ILE A 121 50.22 31.39 41.02
C ILE A 121 51.58 30.95 41.55
N LYS A 122 52.46 30.43 40.67
CA LYS A 122 53.79 29.97 41.06
C LYS A 122 54.68 31.13 41.51
N LYS A 123 54.60 32.27 40.82
CA LYS A 123 55.37 33.49 41.15
C LYS A 123 55.03 34.02 42.54
N GLU A 124 53.75 34.10 42.86
CA GLU A 124 53.25 34.63 44.13
C GLU A 124 53.22 33.59 45.26
N LYS A 125 53.72 32.37 45.01
CA LYS A 125 53.69 31.22 45.94
C LYS A 125 52.27 30.92 46.47
N LEU A 126 51.26 31.16 45.63
CA LEU A 126 49.87 30.90 45.99
C LEU A 126 49.56 29.40 45.91
N PRO A 127 48.67 28.89 46.79
CA PRO A 127 48.15 27.54 46.64
C PRO A 127 47.44 27.33 45.29
N GLY A 128 47.58 26.16 44.68
CA GLY A 128 47.01 25.86 43.35
C GLY A 128 45.49 26.06 43.24
N PHE A 129 44.75 25.95 44.35
CA PHE A 129 43.30 26.19 44.36
C PHE A 129 42.93 27.67 44.16
N CYS A 130 43.84 28.62 44.44
CA CYS A 130 43.62 30.05 44.22
C CYS A 130 43.47 30.38 42.73
N GLY A 131 44.02 29.53 41.87
CA GLY A 131 43.80 29.57 40.44
C GLY A 131 42.48 29.04 39.97
N GLY A 132 41.61 28.53 40.86
CA GLY A 132 40.36 27.82 40.58
C GLY A 132 39.12 28.72 40.44
N ARG A 133 38.06 28.24 39.77
CA ARG A 133 36.83 29.04 39.54
C ARG A 133 36.10 29.31 40.85
N LEU A 134 36.00 28.26 41.66
CA LEU A 134 35.31 28.29 42.95
C LEU A 134 35.95 29.29 43.91
N TYR A 135 37.28 29.35 43.96
CA TYR A 135 37.99 30.33 44.79
C TYR A 135 37.56 31.76 44.46
N HIS A 136 37.54 32.13 43.17
CA HIS A 136 37.10 33.47 42.78
C HIS A 136 35.60 33.70 43.00
N THR A 137 34.76 32.69 42.82
CA THR A 137 33.32 32.78 43.13
C THR A 137 33.08 33.12 44.60
N PHE A 138 33.76 32.47 45.54
CA PHE A 138 33.54 32.69 46.98
C PHE A 138 34.23 33.94 47.52
N TYR A 139 35.49 34.19 47.14
CA TYR A 139 36.28 35.27 47.76
C TYR A 139 36.12 36.63 47.09
N PHE A 140 35.68 36.68 45.82
CA PHE A 140 35.22 37.94 45.24
C PHE A 140 34.07 37.71 44.23
N PRO A 141 32.82 37.60 44.74
CA PRO A 141 31.65 37.49 43.90
C PRO A 141 31.42 38.78 43.10
N HIS A 142 30.97 38.63 41.86
CA HIS A 142 30.70 39.78 40.99
C HIS A 142 29.45 39.57 40.13
N LYS A 143 29.19 38.34 39.67
CA LYS A 143 28.02 38.02 38.84
C LYS A 143 26.85 37.59 39.72
N PHE A 144 25.62 37.84 39.28
CA PHE A 144 24.40 37.41 39.99
C PHE A 144 24.43 35.91 40.36
N PHE A 145 24.85 35.07 39.43
CA PHE A 145 24.98 33.63 39.67
C PHE A 145 26.06 33.25 40.69
N ASP A 146 27.07 34.10 40.93
CA ASP A 146 28.04 33.85 41.99
C ASP A 146 27.41 34.07 43.37
N PHE A 147 26.54 35.07 43.51
CA PHE A 147 25.75 35.25 44.73
C PHE A 147 24.79 34.09 44.96
N VAL A 148 24.12 33.58 43.92
CA VAL A 148 23.28 32.39 44.01
C VAL A 148 24.07 31.17 44.51
N LYS A 149 25.28 30.94 43.98
CA LYS A 149 26.15 29.85 44.45
C LYS A 149 26.58 30.04 45.90
N ILE A 150 26.86 31.27 46.32
CA ILE A 150 27.22 31.57 47.72
C ILE A 150 26.02 31.28 48.63
N VAL A 151 24.83 31.76 48.29
CA VAL A 151 23.61 31.50 49.07
C VAL A 151 23.34 30.00 49.17
N LEU A 152 23.46 29.27 48.06
CA LEU A 152 23.30 27.82 48.07
C LEU A 152 24.36 27.14 48.94
N ALA A 153 25.63 27.55 48.85
CA ALA A 153 26.70 27.02 49.68
C ALA A 153 26.47 27.30 51.17
N VAL A 154 25.98 28.49 51.53
CA VAL A 154 25.59 28.84 52.89
C VAL A 154 24.43 27.96 53.36
N LEU A 155 23.39 27.76 52.57
CA LEU A 155 22.30 26.84 52.93
C LEU A 155 22.81 25.41 53.16
N VAL A 156 23.71 24.91 52.30
CA VAL A 156 24.30 23.58 52.47
C VAL A 156 25.14 23.51 53.75
N ILE A 157 26.00 24.50 54.00
CA ILE A 157 26.89 24.53 55.16
C ILE A 157 26.13 24.67 56.49
N PHE A 158 25.09 25.49 56.53
CA PHE A 158 24.40 25.82 57.77
C PHE A 158 23.13 25.00 58.03
N LEU A 159 22.54 24.38 57.00
CA LEU A 159 21.32 23.57 57.13
C LEU A 159 21.60 22.09 56.83
N ALA A 160 22.13 21.79 55.65
CA ALA A 160 22.27 20.40 55.20
C ALA A 160 23.35 19.63 55.97
N ILE A 161 24.55 20.19 56.12
CA ILE A 161 25.67 19.52 56.82
C ILE A 161 25.33 19.25 58.30
N PRO A 162 24.83 20.24 59.09
CA PRO A 162 24.44 19.99 60.48
C PRO A 162 23.30 18.96 60.62
N MET A 163 22.33 18.98 59.69
CA MET A 163 21.23 18.00 59.68
C MET A 163 21.73 16.58 59.40
N VAL A 164 22.64 16.41 58.43
CA VAL A 164 23.24 15.11 58.12
C VAL A 164 24.06 14.59 59.31
N ILE A 165 24.90 15.44 59.93
CA ILE A 165 25.70 15.07 61.10
C ILE A 165 24.79 14.71 62.29
N TYR A 166 23.74 15.49 62.54
CA TYR A 166 22.78 15.22 63.62
C TYR A 166 22.07 13.87 63.45
N LYS A 167 21.71 13.50 62.22
CA LYS A 167 21.07 12.21 61.89
C LYS A 167 22.03 11.02 62.00
N LEU A 168 23.34 11.23 61.89
CA LEU A 168 24.35 10.17 62.03
C LEU A 168 24.70 9.84 63.50
N ILE A 169 24.25 10.65 64.47
CA ILE A 169 24.53 10.44 65.90
C ILE A 169 23.42 9.56 66.53
N PRO A 170 23.73 8.38 67.09
CA PRO A 170 22.72 7.42 67.58
C PRO A 170 21.81 7.91 68.70
N ASN A 171 22.26 8.89 69.50
CA ASN A 171 21.50 9.46 70.63
C ASN A 171 21.03 10.88 70.29
N HIS A 172 19.92 11.02 69.57
CA HIS A 172 19.39 12.31 69.10
C HIS A 172 18.80 13.16 70.25
N ARG A 173 19.65 13.77 71.10
CA ARG A 173 19.20 14.83 72.01
C ARG A 173 19.11 16.16 71.27
N THR A 174 18.01 16.88 71.50
CA THR A 174 17.74 18.20 70.90
C THR A 174 18.86 19.22 71.13
N ILE A 175 19.62 19.06 72.21
CA ILE A 175 20.76 19.91 72.55
C ILE A 175 21.96 19.75 71.61
N TYR A 176 22.12 18.62 70.91
CA TYR A 176 23.27 18.40 70.01
C TYR A 176 23.21 19.25 68.75
N LEU A 177 22.01 19.56 68.23
CA LEU A 177 21.85 20.34 67.00
C LEU A 177 22.51 21.73 67.08
N PRO A 178 22.26 22.58 68.11
CA PRO A 178 22.95 23.87 68.22
C PRO A 178 24.46 23.72 68.40
N PHE A 179 24.94 22.70 69.12
CA PHE A 179 26.38 22.44 69.27
C PHE A 179 27.05 22.03 67.94
N ILE A 180 26.39 21.20 67.13
CA ILE A 180 26.88 20.80 65.80
C ILE A 180 26.90 22.01 64.87
N CYS A 181 25.84 22.81 64.86
CA CYS A 181 25.82 24.06 64.08
C CYS A 181 26.98 24.98 64.48
N PHE A 182 27.20 25.20 65.78
CA PHE A 182 28.30 26.03 66.27
C PHE A 182 29.68 25.47 65.89
N ALA A 183 29.88 24.15 66.01
CA ALA A 183 31.12 23.49 65.60
C ALA A 183 31.39 23.62 64.09
N VAL A 184 30.36 23.43 63.25
CA VAL A 184 30.48 23.60 61.79
C VAL A 184 30.82 25.04 61.42
N ILE A 185 30.23 26.03 62.10
CA ILE A 185 30.53 27.45 61.90
C ILE A 185 31.99 27.77 62.25
N ILE A 186 32.49 27.29 63.38
CA ILE A 186 33.89 27.52 63.77
C ILE A 186 34.83 26.83 62.80
N LEU A 187 34.57 25.58 62.44
CA LEU A 187 35.46 24.83 61.55
C LEU A 187 35.47 25.40 60.13
N ILE A 188 34.31 25.56 59.50
CA ILE A 188 34.21 26.01 58.11
C ILE A 188 34.41 27.53 58.01
N GLY A 189 33.82 28.31 58.91
CA GLY A 189 34.01 29.76 58.98
C GLY A 189 35.43 30.14 59.37
N GLY A 190 36.02 29.45 60.35
CA GLY A 190 37.42 29.64 60.73
C GLY A 190 38.38 29.29 59.59
N LEU A 191 38.16 28.16 58.89
CA LEU A 191 38.94 27.80 57.72
C LEU A 191 38.80 28.82 56.58
N TYR A 192 37.58 29.32 56.32
CA TYR A 192 37.32 30.35 55.32
C TYR A 192 38.05 31.67 55.63
N VAL A 193 38.01 32.12 56.88
CA VAL A 193 38.71 33.32 57.33
C VAL A 193 40.23 33.12 57.27
N LEU A 194 40.74 31.95 57.68
CA LEU A 194 42.16 31.63 57.64
C LEU A 194 42.71 31.66 56.21
N ILE A 195 42.02 30.99 55.28
CA ILE A 195 42.39 30.98 53.86
C ILE A 195 42.32 32.41 53.30
N GLY A 196 41.21 33.14 53.56
CA GLY A 196 41.05 34.51 53.11
C GLY A 196 42.15 35.46 53.63
N ASN A 197 42.54 35.32 54.89
CA ASN A 197 43.59 36.14 55.47
C ASN A 197 44.98 35.79 54.90
N LEU A 198 45.27 34.50 54.68
CA LEU A 198 46.55 34.05 54.13
C LEU A 198 46.73 34.47 52.66
N THR A 199 45.66 34.42 51.86
CA THR A 199 45.75 34.62 50.41
C THR A 199 45.23 36.00 49.97
N LYS A 200 43.97 36.35 50.30
CA LYS A 200 43.30 37.56 49.81
C LYS A 200 43.86 38.84 50.43
N ALA A 201 44.23 38.83 51.71
CA ALA A 201 44.77 40.03 52.37
C ALA A 201 46.20 40.37 51.91
N ARG A 202 47.01 39.36 51.56
CA ARG A 202 48.43 39.52 51.20
C ARG A 202 48.67 39.67 49.69
N HIS A 203 47.88 38.98 48.85
CA HIS A 203 48.10 38.94 47.39
C HIS A 203 46.85 39.37 46.61
N ARG A 204 46.14 40.40 47.10
CA ARG A 204 44.87 40.87 46.52
C ARG A 204 45.00 41.18 45.03
N ASP A 205 46.02 41.92 44.63
CA ASP A 205 46.17 42.41 43.26
C ASP A 205 46.46 41.28 42.27
N SER A 206 47.34 40.34 42.63
CA SER A 206 47.63 39.14 41.83
C SER A 206 46.39 38.24 41.68
N LEU A 207 45.55 38.13 42.72
CA LEU A 207 44.29 37.40 42.65
C LEU A 207 43.23 38.11 41.79
N LEU A 208 43.20 39.45 41.77
CA LEU A 208 42.36 40.21 40.86
C LEU A 208 42.81 40.03 39.41
N LYS A 209 44.14 40.01 39.17
CA LYS A 209 44.72 39.70 37.86
C LYS A 209 44.34 38.29 37.38
N ILE A 210 44.44 37.28 38.26
CA ILE A 210 43.99 35.91 37.93
C ILE A 210 42.49 35.84 37.65
N ARG A 211 41.66 36.62 38.36
CA ARG A 211 40.23 36.73 38.02
C ARG A 211 40.04 37.30 36.62
N ALA A 212 40.69 38.42 36.29
CA ALA A 212 40.56 39.04 34.98
C ALA A 212 40.92 38.06 33.85
N MET A 213 42.02 37.31 34.00
CA MET A 213 42.40 36.23 33.08
C MET A 213 41.32 35.13 32.94
N ARG A 214 40.64 34.78 34.04
CA ARG A 214 39.52 33.82 34.00
C ARG A 214 38.27 34.37 33.33
N ASP A 215 37.98 35.65 33.51
CA ASP A 215 36.86 36.31 32.81
C ASP A 215 37.14 36.39 31.30
N THR A 216 38.39 36.61 30.89
CA THR A 216 38.83 36.50 29.49
C THR A 216 38.57 35.10 28.93
N ILE A 217 38.98 34.04 29.66
CA ILE A 217 38.67 32.64 29.25
C ILE A 217 37.16 32.41 29.11
N ASP A 218 36.35 32.88 30.07
CA ASP A 218 34.89 32.74 30.01
C ASP A 218 34.30 33.48 28.79
N ASN A 219 34.87 34.63 28.41
CA ASN A 219 34.45 35.39 27.22
C ASN A 219 34.88 34.71 25.91
N ASP A 220 36.07 34.13 25.84
CA ASP A 220 36.53 33.37 24.67
C ASP A 220 35.68 32.13 24.44
N PHE A 221 35.31 31.39 25.49
CA PHE A 221 34.35 30.30 25.37
C PHE A 221 32.97 30.74 24.87
N LYS A 222 32.51 31.94 25.23
CA LYS A 222 31.27 32.50 24.67
C LYS A 222 31.44 32.83 23.18
N ARG A 223 32.57 33.43 22.79
CA ARG A 223 32.89 33.72 21.39
C ARG A 223 32.95 32.43 20.55
N ILE A 224 33.61 31.38 21.03
CA ILE A 224 33.61 30.06 20.38
C ILE A 224 32.19 29.55 20.15
N LYS A 225 31.31 29.65 21.16
CA LYS A 225 29.90 29.24 21.03
C LYS A 225 29.13 30.08 20.01
N LEU A 226 29.38 31.38 19.96
CA LEU A 226 28.75 32.27 18.99
C LEU A 226 29.20 31.96 17.56
N ILE A 227 30.50 31.83 17.33
CA ILE A 227 31.09 31.44 16.03
C ILE A 227 30.54 30.08 15.59
N THR A 228 30.52 29.10 16.50
CA THR A 228 29.94 27.77 16.22
C THR A 228 28.46 27.87 15.82
N LYS A 229 27.67 28.71 16.50
CA LYS A 229 26.26 28.90 16.18
C LYS A 229 26.07 29.61 14.84
N GLU A 230 26.88 30.63 14.56
CA GLU A 230 26.85 31.38 13.30
C GLU A 230 27.19 30.48 12.12
N ILE A 231 28.25 29.68 12.22
CA ILE A 231 28.64 28.72 11.18
C ILE A 231 27.57 27.65 10.95
N ASN A 232 26.95 27.12 12.02
CA ASN A 232 25.88 26.12 11.87
C ASN A 232 24.59 26.70 11.28
N ASN A 233 24.35 27.99 11.47
CA ASN A 233 23.20 28.71 10.91
C ASN A 233 23.49 29.31 9.53
N ASP A 234 24.73 29.22 9.04
CA ASP A 234 25.13 29.71 7.73
C ASP A 234 24.45 28.86 6.65
N SER A 235 23.49 29.45 5.93
CA SER A 235 22.74 28.80 4.86
C SER A 235 23.57 28.63 3.59
N SER A 236 24.68 29.37 3.43
CA SER A 236 25.49 29.32 2.21
C SER A 236 26.38 28.08 2.18
N GLU A 237 26.23 27.28 1.11
CA GLU A 237 27.09 26.12 0.83
C GLU A 237 28.29 26.45 -0.06
N GLU A 238 28.34 27.66 -0.61
CA GLU A 238 29.32 28.09 -1.61
C GLU A 238 30.77 28.00 -1.10
N LYS A 239 30.96 28.19 0.21
CA LYS A 239 32.27 28.10 0.88
C LYS A 239 32.82 26.68 1.01
N TYR A 240 32.02 25.64 0.75
CA TYR A 240 32.39 24.25 1.02
C TYR A 240 32.81 23.44 -0.21
N ASP A 241 32.83 24.06 -1.40
CA ASP A 241 33.24 23.45 -2.67
C ASP A 241 32.56 22.08 -2.92
N LEU A 242 31.22 22.07 -2.83
CA LEU A 242 30.40 20.87 -2.98
C LEU A 242 29.86 20.68 -4.40
N GLY A 243 30.31 21.49 -5.37
CA GLY A 243 29.76 21.52 -6.74
C GLY A 243 29.88 20.19 -7.48
N ALA A 244 30.89 19.38 -7.19
CA ALA A 244 31.00 18.03 -7.74
C ALA A 244 29.83 17.13 -7.30
N PHE A 245 29.40 17.22 -6.04
CA PHE A 245 28.23 16.49 -5.56
C PHE A 245 26.93 17.00 -6.20
N ASP A 246 26.84 18.32 -6.43
CA ASP A 246 25.68 18.92 -7.09
C ASP A 246 25.54 18.42 -8.53
N ALA A 247 26.65 18.33 -9.27
CA ALA A 247 26.67 17.75 -10.61
C ALA A 247 26.27 16.26 -10.62
N GLU A 248 26.81 15.45 -9.70
CA GLU A 248 26.46 14.03 -9.59
C GLU A 248 24.99 13.81 -9.18
N ILE A 249 24.47 14.62 -8.27
CA ILE A 249 23.06 14.55 -7.86
C ILE A 249 22.15 14.96 -9.02
N GLU A 250 22.55 15.98 -9.79
CA GLU A 250 21.76 16.42 -10.94
C GLU A 250 21.77 15.38 -12.07
N GLU A 251 22.91 14.76 -12.35
CA GLU A 251 22.97 13.61 -13.26
C GLU A 251 22.06 12.47 -12.78
N ALA A 252 22.06 12.17 -11.48
CA ALA A 252 21.17 11.17 -10.89
C ALA A 252 19.69 11.58 -11.00
N ASN A 253 19.34 12.87 -10.85
CA ASN A 253 17.99 13.40 -11.08
C ASN A 253 17.55 13.18 -12.53
N ILE A 254 18.42 13.55 -13.48
CA ILE A 254 18.18 13.37 -14.92
C ILE A 254 17.96 11.89 -15.23
N ASN A 255 18.75 10.99 -14.65
CA ASN A 255 18.57 9.55 -14.84
C ASN A 255 17.22 9.05 -14.28
N VAL A 256 16.84 9.47 -13.06
CA VAL A 256 15.53 9.14 -12.48
C VAL A 256 14.40 9.62 -13.40
N GLN A 257 14.49 10.84 -13.90
CA GLN A 257 13.47 11.40 -14.80
C GLN A 257 13.43 10.66 -16.13
N SER A 258 14.58 10.36 -16.73
CA SER A 258 14.68 9.59 -17.97
C SER A 258 14.01 8.22 -17.86
N ILE A 259 14.16 7.52 -16.72
CA ILE A 259 13.50 6.23 -16.49
C ILE A 259 11.97 6.42 -16.34
N LYS A 260 11.52 7.47 -15.66
CA LYS A 260 10.08 7.81 -15.54
C LYS A 260 9.46 8.13 -16.91
N ASP A 261 10.18 8.85 -17.76
CA ASP A 261 9.73 9.17 -19.11
C ASP A 261 9.66 7.91 -19.98
N LYS A 262 10.69 7.04 -19.90
CA LYS A 262 10.68 5.72 -20.56
C LYS A 262 9.53 4.83 -20.10
N LYS A 263 9.22 4.81 -18.79
CA LYS A 263 8.05 4.09 -18.25
C LYS A 263 6.77 4.59 -18.90
N THR A 264 6.58 5.90 -18.94
CA THR A 264 5.39 6.53 -19.53
C THR A 264 5.27 6.20 -21.01
N ALA A 265 6.37 6.27 -21.76
CA ALA A 265 6.41 5.91 -23.17
C ALA A 265 6.07 4.42 -23.40
N ALA A 266 6.66 3.52 -22.61
CA ALA A 266 6.41 2.08 -22.70
C ALA A 266 4.96 1.70 -22.36
N VAL A 267 4.37 2.32 -21.35
CA VAL A 267 2.96 2.13 -21.00
C VAL A 267 2.05 2.65 -22.10
N SER A 268 2.35 3.82 -22.67
CA SER A 268 1.60 4.40 -23.78
C SER A 268 1.65 3.50 -25.03
N GLU A 269 2.84 3.01 -25.40
CA GLU A 269 3.01 2.05 -26.51
C GLU A 269 2.24 0.75 -26.26
N PHE A 270 2.25 0.27 -25.01
CA PHE A 270 1.52 -0.93 -24.65
C PHE A 270 0.01 -0.74 -24.83
N GLU A 271 -0.57 0.33 -24.28
CA GLU A 271 -2.01 0.58 -24.32
C GLU A 271 -2.52 0.90 -25.73
N ASN A 272 -1.75 1.66 -26.52
CA ASN A 272 -2.21 2.13 -27.84
C ASN A 272 -1.98 1.12 -28.96
N SER A 273 -0.94 0.29 -28.86
CA SER A 273 -0.48 -0.59 -29.94
C SER A 273 -0.46 -2.05 -29.51
N THR A 274 0.36 -2.39 -28.51
CA THR A 274 0.62 -3.80 -28.17
C THR A 274 -0.62 -4.53 -27.64
N LYS A 275 -1.46 -3.84 -26.86
CA LYS A 275 -2.71 -4.38 -26.34
C LYS A 275 -3.66 -4.83 -27.44
N LYS A 276 -3.75 -4.05 -28.52
CA LYS A 276 -4.59 -4.39 -29.68
C LYS A 276 -4.05 -5.63 -30.40
N ILE A 277 -2.73 -5.70 -30.61
CA ILE A 277 -2.08 -6.86 -31.23
C ILE A 277 -2.36 -8.14 -30.43
N ILE A 278 -2.25 -8.07 -29.10
CA ILE A 278 -2.54 -9.20 -28.21
C ILE A 278 -4.03 -9.59 -28.28
N ALA A 279 -4.92 -8.61 -28.31
CA ALA A 279 -6.36 -8.86 -28.42
C ALA A 279 -6.69 -9.55 -29.75
N ASP A 280 -6.09 -9.09 -30.84
CA ASP A 280 -6.26 -9.66 -32.17
C ASP A 280 -5.72 -11.10 -32.21
N GLU A 281 -4.52 -11.36 -31.66
CA GLU A 281 -3.92 -12.71 -31.58
C GLU A 281 -4.78 -13.70 -30.77
N ILE A 282 -5.31 -13.28 -29.62
CA ILE A 282 -6.17 -14.13 -28.79
C ILE A 282 -7.51 -14.40 -29.47
N THR A 283 -8.06 -13.41 -30.18
CA THR A 283 -9.30 -13.54 -30.96
C THR A 283 -9.09 -14.44 -32.17
N ASP A 284 -7.94 -14.34 -32.83
CA ASP A 284 -7.54 -15.19 -33.95
C ASP A 284 -7.53 -16.67 -33.53
N ASN A 285 -6.94 -16.95 -32.37
CA ASN A 285 -6.87 -18.30 -31.81
C ASN A 285 -8.23 -18.89 -31.42
N SER A 286 -9.24 -18.07 -31.11
CA SER A 286 -10.62 -18.57 -30.86
C SER A 286 -11.51 -18.57 -32.10
N ARG A 287 -11.04 -18.01 -33.23
CA ARG A 287 -11.83 -17.85 -34.44
C ARG A 287 -12.31 -19.18 -35.00
N GLU A 288 -11.42 -20.15 -35.16
CA GLU A 288 -11.76 -21.46 -35.74
C GLU A 288 -12.86 -22.16 -34.93
N LYS A 289 -12.76 -22.13 -33.59
CA LYS A 289 -13.76 -22.71 -32.70
C LYS A 289 -15.11 -21.98 -32.79
N LEU A 290 -15.09 -20.64 -32.85
CA LEU A 290 -16.29 -19.85 -33.02
C LEU A 290 -16.94 -20.08 -34.39
N GLU A 291 -16.16 -20.15 -35.46
CA GLU A 291 -16.65 -20.48 -36.81
C GLU A 291 -17.28 -21.87 -36.83
N SER A 292 -16.63 -22.88 -36.23
CA SER A 292 -17.19 -24.22 -36.10
C SER A 292 -18.54 -24.22 -35.38
N LEU A 293 -18.66 -23.53 -34.24
CA LEU A 293 -19.91 -23.45 -33.48
C LEU A 293 -21.00 -22.66 -34.23
N ASN A 294 -20.63 -21.59 -34.93
CA ASN A 294 -21.59 -20.85 -35.76
C ASN A 294 -22.10 -21.70 -36.93
N ASN A 295 -21.23 -22.50 -37.56
CA ASN A 295 -21.61 -23.44 -38.61
C ASN A 295 -22.55 -24.52 -38.06
N GLU A 296 -22.26 -25.09 -36.89
CA GLU A 296 -23.15 -26.05 -36.19
C GLU A 296 -24.52 -25.43 -35.91
N LEU A 297 -24.56 -24.18 -35.43
CA LEU A 297 -25.80 -23.47 -35.17
C LEU A 297 -26.61 -23.24 -36.46
N GLU A 298 -25.95 -22.86 -37.56
CA GLU A 298 -26.62 -22.61 -38.83
C GLU A 298 -27.22 -23.89 -39.42
N VAL A 299 -26.47 -25.00 -39.39
CA VAL A 299 -26.97 -26.32 -39.81
C VAL A 299 -28.16 -26.76 -38.94
N THR A 300 -28.08 -26.53 -37.63
CA THR A 300 -29.17 -26.85 -36.69
C THR A 300 -30.42 -26.01 -36.99
N LYS A 301 -30.26 -24.71 -37.27
CA LYS A 301 -31.37 -23.82 -37.66
C LYS A 301 -32.01 -24.23 -38.97
N GLN A 302 -31.21 -24.57 -39.97
CA GLN A 302 -31.72 -25.03 -41.26
C GLN A 302 -32.51 -26.34 -41.09
N SER A 303 -31.97 -27.29 -40.33
CA SER A 303 -32.64 -28.56 -40.02
C SER A 303 -33.94 -28.31 -39.27
N LEU A 304 -33.93 -27.46 -38.24
CA LEU A 304 -35.10 -27.07 -37.47
C LEU A 304 -36.18 -26.44 -38.36
N GLY A 305 -35.79 -25.55 -39.28
CA GLY A 305 -36.70 -24.95 -40.25
C GLY A 305 -37.36 -25.99 -41.15
N SER A 306 -36.58 -26.93 -41.69
CA SER A 306 -37.10 -28.00 -42.55
C SER A 306 -38.07 -28.94 -41.82
N ILE A 307 -37.73 -29.35 -40.59
CA ILE A 307 -38.59 -30.19 -39.75
C ILE A 307 -39.86 -29.44 -39.35
N ALA A 308 -39.76 -28.18 -38.96
CA ALA A 308 -40.93 -27.37 -38.60
C ALA A 308 -41.87 -27.18 -39.79
N SER A 309 -41.33 -26.94 -41.00
CA SER A 309 -42.12 -26.88 -42.24
C SER A 309 -42.80 -28.21 -42.56
N ARG A 310 -42.08 -29.33 -42.50
CA ARG A 310 -42.64 -30.66 -42.76
C ARG A 310 -43.70 -31.03 -41.73
N ARG A 311 -43.46 -30.75 -40.45
CA ARG A 311 -44.43 -30.95 -39.37
C ARG A 311 -45.70 -30.14 -39.63
N SER A 312 -45.56 -28.88 -40.04
CA SER A 312 -46.71 -28.04 -40.39
C SER A 312 -47.49 -28.59 -41.58
N GLU A 313 -46.81 -29.09 -42.61
CA GLU A 313 -47.43 -29.73 -43.77
C GLU A 313 -48.23 -30.98 -43.37
N ILE A 314 -47.62 -31.89 -42.61
CA ILE A 314 -48.28 -33.10 -42.11
C ILE A 314 -49.47 -32.75 -41.21
N ASN A 315 -49.33 -31.75 -40.34
CA ASN A 315 -50.42 -31.32 -39.48
C ASN A 315 -51.63 -30.76 -40.28
N LEU A 316 -51.36 -30.02 -41.35
CA LEU A 316 -52.42 -29.55 -42.27
C LEU A 316 -53.03 -30.72 -43.05
N ASP A 317 -52.22 -31.67 -43.53
CA ASP A 317 -52.71 -32.86 -44.24
C ASP A 317 -53.63 -33.71 -43.36
N ILE A 318 -53.29 -33.85 -42.07
CA ILE A 318 -54.14 -34.51 -41.09
C ILE A 318 -55.47 -33.78 -40.90
N SER A 319 -55.42 -32.44 -40.77
CA SER A 319 -56.62 -31.60 -40.68
C SER A 319 -57.54 -31.78 -41.89
N ASP A 320 -56.95 -31.71 -43.10
CA ASP A 320 -57.72 -31.75 -44.35
C ASP A 320 -58.31 -33.14 -44.63
N LYS A 321 -57.50 -34.20 -44.48
CA LYS A 321 -57.89 -35.58 -44.85
C LYS A 321 -58.58 -36.37 -43.76
N TYR A 322 -58.28 -36.12 -42.48
CA TYR A 322 -58.71 -36.98 -41.38
C TYR A 322 -59.57 -36.26 -40.34
N GLU A 323 -59.22 -35.02 -39.94
CA GLU A 323 -59.96 -34.28 -38.89
C GLU A 323 -61.41 -34.02 -39.26
N SER A 324 -61.70 -33.76 -40.53
CA SER A 324 -63.05 -33.51 -41.04
C SER A 324 -63.99 -34.72 -40.91
N TYR A 325 -63.47 -35.96 -40.91
CA TYR A 325 -64.25 -37.19 -40.79
C TYR A 325 -64.23 -37.78 -39.37
N LEU A 326 -63.07 -37.78 -38.71
CA LEU A 326 -62.90 -38.36 -37.38
C LEU A 326 -63.27 -37.39 -36.26
N GLY A 327 -63.11 -36.09 -36.50
CA GLY A 327 -63.11 -35.08 -35.44
C GLY A 327 -61.83 -35.13 -34.61
N ARG A 328 -61.43 -33.98 -34.06
CA ARG A 328 -60.18 -33.82 -33.30
C ARG A 328 -60.05 -34.80 -32.13
N ASP A 329 -61.15 -35.13 -31.47
CA ASP A 329 -61.17 -36.01 -30.30
C ASP A 329 -60.78 -37.47 -30.63
N PHE A 330 -60.94 -37.89 -31.89
CA PHE A 330 -60.62 -39.24 -32.35
C PHE A 330 -59.30 -39.32 -33.12
N LEU A 331 -58.59 -38.20 -33.31
CA LEU A 331 -57.22 -38.17 -33.87
C LEU A 331 -56.17 -38.62 -32.84
N GLN A 332 -56.34 -39.83 -32.35
CA GLN A 332 -55.39 -40.49 -31.46
C GLN A 332 -55.18 -41.93 -31.94
N PRO A 333 -53.94 -42.45 -32.00
CA PRO A 333 -53.67 -43.78 -32.54
C PRO A 333 -54.52 -44.88 -31.91
N SER A 334 -54.70 -44.86 -30.59
CA SER A 334 -55.51 -45.84 -29.84
C SER A 334 -57.01 -45.77 -30.13
N LYS A 335 -57.56 -44.57 -30.37
CA LYS A 335 -58.97 -44.39 -30.72
C LYS A 335 -59.23 -44.78 -32.17
N ILE A 336 -58.29 -44.45 -33.06
CA ILE A 336 -58.35 -44.86 -34.47
C ILE A 336 -58.33 -46.39 -34.57
N GLU A 337 -57.46 -47.05 -33.82
CA GLU A 337 -57.38 -48.52 -33.78
C GLU A 337 -58.68 -49.15 -33.25
N ALA A 338 -59.31 -48.54 -32.25
CA ALA A 338 -60.60 -48.99 -31.75
C ALA A 338 -61.74 -48.81 -32.78
N LEU A 339 -61.78 -47.68 -33.50
CA LEU A 339 -62.76 -47.44 -34.57
C LEU A 339 -62.55 -48.39 -35.75
N GLN A 340 -61.29 -48.62 -36.14
CA GLN A 340 -60.91 -49.59 -37.18
C GLN A 340 -61.45 -50.97 -36.81
N LYS A 341 -61.21 -51.42 -35.58
CA LYS A 341 -61.68 -52.72 -35.10
C LYS A 341 -63.21 -52.86 -35.16
N LEU A 342 -63.97 -51.84 -34.74
CA LEU A 342 -65.44 -51.86 -34.81
C LEU A 342 -65.96 -52.03 -36.24
N ILE A 343 -65.27 -51.44 -37.22
CA ILE A 343 -65.62 -51.56 -38.64
C ILE A 343 -65.17 -52.91 -39.20
N SER A 344 -63.96 -53.37 -38.88
CA SER A 344 -63.43 -54.68 -39.32
C SER A 344 -64.25 -55.86 -38.76
N ASP A 345 -64.72 -55.76 -37.50
CA ASP A 345 -65.56 -56.76 -36.85
C ASP A 345 -67.04 -56.71 -37.33
N LYS A 346 -67.37 -55.80 -38.26
CA LYS A 346 -68.72 -55.53 -38.81
C LYS A 346 -69.75 -55.10 -37.75
N GLU A 347 -69.29 -54.55 -36.63
CA GLU A 347 -70.15 -54.02 -35.58
C GLU A 347 -70.69 -52.62 -35.93
N ALA A 348 -70.04 -51.91 -36.85
CA ALA A 348 -70.46 -50.64 -37.40
C ALA A 348 -70.39 -50.65 -38.94
N ALA A 349 -71.37 -50.05 -39.62
CA ALA A 349 -71.42 -50.01 -41.09
C ALA A 349 -70.71 -48.78 -41.69
N ASN A 350 -70.48 -47.73 -40.91
CA ASN A 350 -69.79 -46.51 -41.33
C ASN A 350 -69.11 -45.81 -40.14
N LEU A 351 -68.29 -44.80 -40.44
CA LEU A 351 -67.47 -44.09 -39.45
C LEU A 351 -68.28 -43.40 -38.35
N SER A 352 -69.40 -42.75 -38.70
CA SER A 352 -70.25 -42.06 -37.73
C SER A 352 -70.90 -43.03 -36.73
N GLU A 353 -71.34 -44.20 -37.22
CA GLU A 353 -71.88 -45.27 -36.38
C GLU A 353 -70.80 -45.88 -35.48
N ALA A 354 -69.59 -46.08 -35.99
CA ALA A 354 -68.45 -46.55 -35.19
C ALA A 354 -68.10 -45.57 -34.06
N ILE A 355 -68.12 -44.27 -34.33
CA ILE A 355 -67.88 -43.21 -33.33
C ILE A 355 -68.96 -43.20 -32.25
N ASP A 356 -70.24 -43.25 -32.61
CA ASP A 356 -71.36 -43.27 -31.65
C ASP A 356 -71.34 -44.55 -30.80
N LEU A 357 -71.06 -45.71 -31.40
CA LEU A 357 -70.88 -46.98 -30.66
C LEU A 357 -69.70 -46.93 -29.70
N TYR A 358 -68.56 -46.37 -30.12
CA TYR A 358 -67.40 -46.20 -29.24
C TYR A 358 -67.73 -45.30 -28.05
N GLN A 359 -68.41 -44.16 -28.27
CA GLN A 359 -68.81 -43.25 -27.20
C GLN A 359 -69.81 -43.89 -26.24
N ARG A 360 -70.79 -44.64 -26.74
CA ARG A 360 -71.75 -45.39 -25.91
C ARG A 360 -71.08 -46.44 -25.03
N ARG A 361 -70.04 -47.11 -25.52
CA ARG A 361 -69.27 -48.10 -24.75
C ARG A 361 -68.36 -47.48 -23.68
N GLN A 362 -67.96 -46.23 -23.85
CA GLN A 362 -67.13 -45.50 -22.87
C GLN A 362 -67.96 -44.79 -21.79
N ASN A 363 -69.19 -44.38 -22.12
CA ASN A 363 -70.09 -43.64 -21.22
C ASN A 363 -71.13 -44.54 -20.51
N GLY A 364 -71.13 -45.84 -20.78
CA GLY A 364 -72.09 -46.83 -20.29
C GLY A 364 -71.60 -47.68 -19.14
#